data_AF-A0A1H0JYZ5-F1
#
_entry.id   AF-A0A1H0JYZ5-F1
#
_cell.length_a   1.000
_cell.length_b   1.000
_cell.length_c   1.000
_cell.angle_alpha   90.00
_cell.angle_beta   90.00
_cell.angle_gamma   90.00
#
_symmetry.space_group_name_H-M   'P 1'
#
loop_
_entity.id
_entity.type
_entity.pdbx_description
1 polymer ?
#
loop_
_entity_poly.entity_id
_entity_poly.type
_entity_poly.pdbx_seq_one_letter_code
_entity_poly.pdbx_strand_id
1 'polypeptide(L)'
;MHASHRDQIDWISNRLKVKVLDFTREMPTFCEIFERRNLCAHTDLVVSKRYITNCLKYGLKEDEIQKIDKKINVDPKYLSETTAIIVEYGIIISHIIWRAIFKSDEEQIAAADKLLLAHAAMISRSGRHELAERLLFLGYCKFKPSSDLLKREMIIGRAKALIMLDKLDDAQKIINEHDWTSSNTRMRIYRQAILGEEAGIEDLIKISKMENSITLDEYASSPAFSNLSLSPTFSSMLRSVFGAADQAGADLKSIFHNMYPDGDNNPAGKAAVKQKLPTNGRSSKIDIDAEAIVDASNKIMEAKLKVTARRSRKSSGNKG
;
A
#
# COMPACT_ATOMS: atom_id res chain seq x y z
N MET A 1 -20.59 12.43 20.75
CA MET A 1 -20.82 11.08 20.19
C MET A 1 -20.50 10.06 21.28
N HIS A 2 -21.49 9.28 21.76
CA HIS A 2 -21.32 8.32 22.87
C HIS A 2 -21.45 6.84 22.43
N ALA A 3 -21.53 6.56 21.12
CA ALA A 3 -21.68 5.21 20.59
C ALA A 3 -20.31 4.56 20.33
N SER A 4 -20.20 3.23 20.45
CA SER A 4 -18.94 2.50 20.23
C SER A 4 -18.47 2.64 18.78
N HIS A 5 -17.18 2.41 18.49
CA HIS A 5 -16.65 2.50 17.12
C HIS A 5 -17.34 1.51 16.17
N ARG A 6 -17.76 0.36 16.69
CA ARG A 6 -18.60 -0.57 15.95
C ARG A 6 -19.95 0.05 15.59
N ASP A 7 -20.64 0.66 16.54
CA ASP A 7 -21.94 1.32 16.31
C ASP A 7 -21.81 2.47 15.29
N GLN A 8 -20.68 3.20 15.32
CA GLN A 8 -20.40 4.24 14.35
C GLN A 8 -20.24 3.67 12.92
N ILE A 9 -19.50 2.56 12.77
CA ILE A 9 -19.35 1.88 11.47
C ILE A 9 -20.68 1.31 10.99
N ASP A 10 -21.48 0.71 11.88
CA ASP A 10 -22.79 0.18 11.55
C ASP A 10 -23.75 1.32 11.13
N TRP A 11 -23.71 2.46 11.82
CA TRP A 11 -24.47 3.65 11.44
C TRP A 11 -24.08 4.17 10.06
N ILE A 12 -22.77 4.30 9.76
CA ILE A 12 -22.27 4.71 8.44
C ILE A 12 -22.72 3.71 7.37
N SER A 13 -22.57 2.41 7.64
CA SER A 13 -22.95 1.32 6.73
C SER A 13 -24.43 1.39 6.37
N ASN A 14 -25.29 1.56 7.38
CA ASN A 14 -26.73 1.68 7.19
C ASN A 14 -27.11 2.97 6.44
N ARG A 15 -26.47 4.10 6.78
CA ARG A 15 -26.76 5.40 6.17
C ARG A 15 -26.37 5.43 4.69
N LEU A 16 -25.23 4.84 4.34
CA LEU A 16 -24.70 4.82 2.97
C LEU A 16 -25.17 3.60 2.17
N LYS A 17 -25.83 2.64 2.82
CA LYS A 17 -26.23 1.34 2.25
C LYS A 17 -25.03 0.59 1.67
N VAL A 18 -23.89 0.63 2.36
CA VAL A 18 -22.66 -0.08 2.01
C VAL A 18 -22.24 -0.98 3.17
N LYS A 19 -21.85 -2.21 2.88
CA LYS A 19 -21.33 -3.15 3.88
C LYS A 19 -19.85 -2.87 4.15
N VAL A 20 -19.56 -1.82 4.92
CA VAL A 20 -18.17 -1.38 5.21
C VAL A 20 -17.31 -2.52 5.78
N LEU A 21 -17.93 -3.39 6.57
CA LEU A 21 -17.28 -4.53 7.23
C LEU A 21 -16.83 -5.64 6.26
N ASP A 22 -17.40 -5.72 5.06
CA ASP A 22 -16.98 -6.72 4.04
C ASP A 22 -15.59 -6.40 3.45
N PHE A 23 -15.06 -5.22 3.78
CA PHE A 23 -13.83 -4.66 3.20
C PHE A 23 -12.69 -4.56 4.20
N THR A 24 -12.91 -4.91 5.47
CA THR A 24 -11.90 -4.83 6.52
C THR A 24 -11.62 -6.21 7.10
N ARG A 25 -10.34 -6.53 7.31
CA ARG A 25 -9.93 -7.71 8.06
C ARG A 25 -9.70 -7.30 9.51
N GLU A 26 -9.94 -8.23 10.44
CA GLU A 26 -9.62 -8.03 11.86
C GLU A 26 -10.44 -6.94 12.56
N MET A 27 -11.74 -6.85 12.26
CA MET A 27 -12.67 -5.99 12.99
C MET A 27 -12.64 -6.19 14.52
N PRO A 28 -12.49 -7.42 15.06
CA PRO A 28 -12.29 -7.60 16.49
C PRO A 28 -11.08 -6.80 17.01
N THR A 29 -9.92 -6.96 16.38
CA THR A 29 -8.67 -6.24 16.73
C THR A 29 -8.84 -4.73 16.63
N PHE A 30 -9.46 -4.22 15.56
CA PHE A 30 -9.75 -2.79 15.42
C PHE A 30 -10.61 -2.25 16.57
N CYS A 31 -11.65 -2.96 16.97
CA CYS A 31 -12.48 -2.55 18.10
C CYS A 31 -11.73 -2.64 19.45
N GLU A 32 -10.93 -3.69 19.66
CA GLU A 32 -10.13 -3.87 20.88
C GLU A 32 -9.17 -2.70 21.10
N ILE A 33 -8.54 -2.20 20.04
CA ILE A 33 -7.64 -1.03 20.11
C ILE A 33 -8.31 0.17 20.81
N PHE A 34 -9.58 0.44 20.51
CA PHE A 34 -10.32 1.53 21.13
C PHE A 34 -10.77 1.21 22.56
N GLU A 35 -11.09 -0.05 22.85
CA GLU A 35 -11.35 -0.49 24.22
C GLU A 35 -10.09 -0.35 25.08
N ARG A 36 -8.90 -0.67 24.54
CA ARG A 36 -7.63 -0.48 25.23
C ARG A 36 -7.30 1.01 25.42
N ARG A 37 -7.62 1.87 24.44
CA ARG A 37 -7.56 3.34 24.62
C ARG A 37 -8.47 3.81 25.77
N ASN A 38 -9.65 3.21 25.94
CA ASN A 38 -10.53 3.52 27.06
C ASN A 38 -9.91 3.09 28.40
N LEU A 39 -9.26 1.92 28.46
CA LEU A 39 -8.52 1.49 29.65
C LEU A 39 -7.37 2.45 29.99
N CYS A 40 -6.63 2.93 28.99
CA CYS A 40 -5.58 3.93 29.18
C CYS A 40 -6.13 5.21 29.84
N ALA A 41 -7.26 5.70 29.37
CA ALA A 41 -7.86 6.95 29.85
C ALA A 41 -8.55 6.83 31.23
N HIS A 42 -9.01 5.63 31.62
CA HIS A 42 -9.93 5.49 32.76
C HIS A 42 -9.47 4.52 33.84
N THR A 43 -8.57 3.58 33.54
CA THR A 43 -8.20 2.50 34.47
C THR A 43 -6.70 2.25 34.53
N ASP A 44 -5.87 3.19 34.05
CA ASP A 44 -4.40 3.02 33.99
C ASP A 44 -4.00 1.66 33.37
N LEU A 45 -4.69 1.30 32.27
CA LEU A 45 -4.50 0.04 31.54
C LEU A 45 -4.84 -1.24 32.33
N VAL A 46 -5.51 -1.16 33.47
CA VAL A 46 -6.02 -2.33 34.20
C VAL A 46 -7.29 -2.87 33.54
N VAL A 47 -7.31 -4.17 33.23
CA VAL A 47 -8.44 -4.85 32.59
C VAL A 47 -9.68 -4.84 33.49
N SER A 48 -10.78 -4.32 32.97
CA SER A 48 -12.09 -4.34 33.61
C SER A 48 -13.01 -5.43 33.04
N LYS A 49 -14.07 -5.80 33.78
CA LYS A 49 -15.15 -6.69 33.27
C LYS A 49 -15.73 -6.17 31.96
N ARG A 50 -15.92 -4.84 31.86
CA ARG A 50 -16.48 -4.18 30.68
C ARG A 50 -15.62 -4.39 29.43
N TYR A 51 -14.30 -4.26 29.56
CA TYR A 51 -13.37 -4.52 28.46
C TYR A 51 -13.50 -5.95 27.93
N ILE A 52 -13.51 -6.94 28.83
CA ILE A 52 -13.65 -8.36 28.45
C ILE A 52 -14.99 -8.59 27.74
N THR A 53 -16.10 -8.10 28.32
CA THR A 53 -17.43 -8.21 27.70
C THR A 53 -17.47 -7.59 26.30
N ASN A 54 -16.86 -6.42 26.11
CA ASN A 54 -16.81 -5.76 24.82
C ASN A 54 -15.96 -6.54 23.80
N CYS A 55 -14.77 -7.01 24.20
CA CYS A 55 -13.88 -7.78 23.33
C CYS A 55 -14.55 -9.09 22.85
N LEU A 56 -15.19 -9.82 23.76
CA LEU A 56 -15.96 -11.02 23.42
C LEU A 56 -17.13 -10.70 22.48
N LYS A 57 -17.86 -9.60 22.73
CA LYS A 57 -18.93 -9.12 21.84
C LYS A 57 -18.43 -8.83 20.42
N TYR A 58 -17.19 -8.36 20.28
CA TYR A 58 -16.58 -8.08 18.98
C TYR A 58 -16.01 -9.32 18.29
N GLY A 59 -15.97 -10.47 18.98
CA GLY A 59 -15.53 -11.75 18.42
C GLY A 59 -14.07 -12.11 18.69
N LEU A 60 -13.40 -11.44 19.64
CA LEU A 60 -12.15 -11.96 20.19
C LEU A 60 -12.44 -13.20 21.04
N LYS A 61 -11.51 -14.14 21.04
CA LYS A 61 -11.60 -15.35 21.88
C LYS A 61 -11.11 -15.06 23.29
N GLU A 62 -11.58 -15.84 24.26
CA GLU A 62 -11.17 -15.67 25.67
C GLU A 62 -9.66 -15.83 25.89
N ASP A 63 -8.99 -16.68 25.10
CA ASP A 63 -7.54 -16.90 25.16
C ASP A 63 -6.72 -15.76 24.54
N GLU A 64 -7.35 -14.89 23.74
CA GLU A 64 -6.74 -13.69 23.15
C GLU A 64 -6.87 -12.47 24.09
N ILE A 65 -7.67 -12.56 25.15
CA ILE A 65 -7.99 -11.44 26.04
C ILE A 65 -7.25 -11.56 27.37
N GLN A 66 -6.61 -10.47 27.79
CA GLN A 66 -5.93 -10.43 29.08
C GLN A 66 -6.93 -10.60 30.25
N LYS A 67 -6.53 -11.34 31.29
CA LYS A 67 -7.37 -11.60 32.47
C LYS A 67 -7.72 -10.30 33.23
N ILE A 68 -8.87 -10.33 33.91
CA ILE A 68 -9.35 -9.24 34.78
C ILE A 68 -8.29 -8.82 35.82
N ASP A 69 -8.27 -7.53 36.14
CA ASP A 69 -7.36 -6.89 37.11
C ASP A 69 -5.86 -7.01 36.77
N LYS A 70 -5.53 -7.50 35.56
CA LYS A 70 -4.17 -7.44 35.05
C LYS A 70 -3.94 -6.13 34.31
N LYS A 71 -2.74 -5.57 34.46
CA LYS A 71 -2.30 -4.42 33.70
C LYS A 71 -1.86 -4.86 32.31
N ILE A 72 -2.40 -4.19 31.30
CA ILE A 72 -2.03 -4.38 29.90
C ILE A 72 -0.71 -3.64 29.62
N ASN A 73 0.21 -4.30 28.92
CA ASN A 73 1.41 -3.66 28.41
C ASN A 73 1.16 -3.05 27.01
N VAL A 74 1.70 -1.86 26.78
CA VAL A 74 1.65 -1.15 25.50
C VAL A 74 3.10 -0.89 25.09
N ASP A 75 3.68 -1.84 24.37
CA ASP A 75 5.05 -1.74 23.89
C ASP A 75 5.14 -1.06 22.50
N PRO A 76 6.35 -0.68 22.05
CA PRO A 76 6.52 -0.05 20.75
C PRO A 76 6.04 -0.90 19.57
N LYS A 77 6.09 -2.23 19.69
CA LYS A 77 5.62 -3.14 18.63
C LYS A 77 4.10 -3.06 18.51
N TYR A 78 3.39 -3.16 19.63
CA TYR A 78 1.94 -3.00 19.70
C TYR A 78 1.50 -1.64 19.14
N LEU A 79 2.21 -0.56 19.49
CA LEU A 79 1.89 0.78 18.96
C LEU A 79 2.04 0.82 17.44
N SER A 80 3.14 0.29 16.90
CA SER A 80 3.38 0.24 15.45
C SER A 80 2.30 -0.54 14.70
N GLU A 81 1.94 -1.73 15.19
CA GLU A 81 0.90 -2.60 14.62
C GLU A 81 -0.48 -1.94 14.71
N THR A 82 -0.81 -1.39 15.89
CA THR A 82 -2.07 -0.66 16.12
C THR A 82 -2.20 0.53 15.19
N THR A 83 -1.14 1.33 15.00
CA THR A 83 -1.15 2.46 14.07
C THR A 83 -1.36 1.99 12.62
N ALA A 84 -0.76 0.86 12.22
CA ALA A 84 -0.98 0.29 10.89
C ALA A 84 -2.46 -0.07 10.67
N ILE A 85 -3.10 -0.73 11.65
CA ILE A 85 -4.52 -1.08 11.61
C ILE A 85 -5.40 0.18 11.57
N ILE A 86 -5.13 1.18 12.40
CA ILE A 86 -5.90 2.44 12.39
C ILE A 86 -5.79 3.15 11.04
N VAL A 87 -4.58 3.24 10.47
CA VAL A 87 -4.37 3.86 9.15
C VAL A 87 -5.09 3.09 8.06
N GLU A 88 -5.04 1.76 8.09
CA GLU A 88 -5.78 0.91 7.16
C GLU A 88 -7.27 1.21 7.19
N TYR A 89 -7.89 1.11 8.37
CA TYR A 89 -9.32 1.35 8.54
C TYR A 89 -9.68 2.79 8.15
N GLY A 90 -8.85 3.77 8.51
CA GLY A 90 -9.05 5.17 8.10
C GLY A 90 -9.12 5.31 6.58
N ILE A 91 -8.13 4.79 5.85
CA ILE A 91 -8.09 4.87 4.38
C ILE A 91 -9.27 4.12 3.76
N ILE A 92 -9.55 2.90 4.21
CA ILE A 92 -10.63 2.06 3.66
C ILE A 92 -11.99 2.74 3.89
N ILE A 93 -12.29 3.15 5.11
CA ILE A 93 -13.57 3.80 5.45
C ILE A 93 -13.70 5.11 4.67
N SER A 94 -12.66 5.95 4.63
CA SER A 94 -12.70 7.20 3.86
C SER A 94 -12.94 6.96 2.37
N HIS A 95 -12.28 5.96 1.78
CA HIS A 95 -12.47 5.62 0.36
C HIS A 95 -13.89 5.11 0.09
N ILE A 96 -14.42 4.23 0.95
CA ILE A 96 -15.80 3.73 0.84
C ILE A 96 -16.80 4.87 0.93
N ILE A 97 -16.67 5.74 1.95
CA ILE A 97 -17.57 6.87 2.16
C ILE A 97 -17.51 7.82 0.96
N TRP A 98 -16.31 8.14 0.48
CA TRP A 98 -16.12 9.01 -0.68
C TRP A 98 -16.88 8.47 -1.89
N ARG A 99 -16.64 7.20 -2.25
CA ARG A 99 -17.29 6.56 -3.40
C ARG A 99 -18.80 6.43 -3.22
N ALA A 100 -19.29 6.22 -1.99
CA ALA A 100 -20.72 6.13 -1.71
C ALA A 100 -21.44 7.48 -1.88
N ILE A 101 -20.82 8.58 -1.43
CA ILE A 101 -21.37 9.94 -1.55
C ILE A 101 -21.36 10.39 -3.01
N PHE A 102 -20.26 10.15 -3.73
CA PHE A 102 -20.04 10.65 -5.09
C PHE A 102 -20.24 9.59 -6.18
N LYS A 103 -21.09 8.58 -5.93
CA LYS A 103 -21.26 7.41 -6.80
C LYS A 103 -21.61 7.72 -8.28
N SER A 104 -22.15 8.90 -8.55
CA SER A 104 -22.56 9.35 -9.89
C SER A 104 -21.62 10.40 -10.50
N ASP A 105 -20.55 10.79 -9.79
CA ASP A 105 -19.58 11.78 -10.24
C ASP A 105 -18.28 11.08 -10.65
N GLU A 106 -18.10 10.91 -11.96
CA GLU A 106 -16.96 10.17 -12.52
C GLU A 106 -15.61 10.81 -12.18
N GLU A 107 -15.53 12.15 -12.08
CA GLU A 107 -14.31 12.85 -11.71
C GLU A 107 -13.92 12.54 -10.27
N GLN A 108 -14.91 12.53 -9.35
CA GLN A 108 -14.68 12.19 -7.95
C GLN A 108 -14.32 10.72 -7.75
N ILE A 109 -14.94 9.82 -8.51
CA ILE A 109 -14.58 8.39 -8.49
C ILE A 109 -13.14 8.19 -8.98
N ALA A 110 -12.75 8.85 -10.07
CA ALA A 110 -11.37 8.80 -10.57
C ALA A 110 -10.38 9.40 -9.58
N ALA A 111 -10.75 10.48 -8.88
CA ALA A 111 -9.92 11.07 -7.84
C ALA A 111 -9.73 10.12 -6.64
N ALA A 112 -10.79 9.41 -6.23
CA ALA A 112 -10.72 8.42 -5.16
C ALA A 112 -9.78 7.25 -5.51
N ASP A 113 -9.81 6.77 -6.75
CA ASP A 113 -8.95 5.68 -7.23
C ASP A 113 -7.47 6.10 -7.30
N LYS A 114 -7.20 7.30 -7.84
CA LYS A 114 -5.85 7.87 -7.87
C LYS A 114 -5.28 8.06 -6.46
N LEU A 115 -6.10 8.51 -5.52
CA LEU A 115 -5.68 8.71 -4.14
C LEU A 115 -5.38 7.38 -3.44
N LEU A 116 -6.21 6.36 -3.67
CA LEU A 116 -5.97 5.01 -3.15
C LEU A 116 -4.65 4.44 -3.67
N LEU A 117 -4.40 4.56 -4.98
CA LEU A 117 -3.15 4.13 -5.62
C LEU A 117 -1.93 4.87 -5.04
N ALA A 118 -2.03 6.19 -4.87
CA ALA A 118 -0.96 7.01 -4.30
C ALA A 118 -0.63 6.61 -2.85
N HIS A 119 -1.65 6.39 -2.02
CA HIS A 119 -1.46 5.92 -0.64
C HIS A 119 -0.83 4.53 -0.60
N ALA A 120 -1.31 3.59 -1.43
CA ALA A 120 -0.74 2.26 -1.50
C ALA A 120 0.74 2.30 -1.92
N ALA A 121 1.11 3.15 -2.89
CA ALA A 121 2.49 3.34 -3.29
C ALA A 121 3.36 3.90 -2.15
N MET A 122 2.86 4.89 -1.39
CA MET A 122 3.56 5.45 -0.23
C MET A 122 3.75 4.41 0.88
N ILE A 123 2.70 3.66 1.21
CA ILE A 123 2.70 2.58 2.20
C ILE A 123 3.65 1.46 1.79
N SER A 124 3.70 1.12 0.50
CA SER A 124 4.66 0.12 0.00
C SER A 124 6.09 0.62 0.13
N ARG A 125 6.38 1.91 -0.10
CA ARG A 125 7.73 2.46 0.08
C ARG A 125 8.18 2.50 1.54
N SER A 126 7.26 2.52 2.50
CA SER A 126 7.58 2.46 3.94
C SER A 126 7.72 1.03 4.48
N GLY A 127 7.79 0.03 3.60
CA GLY A 127 7.98 -1.38 3.99
C GLY A 127 6.69 -2.10 4.42
N ARG A 128 5.53 -1.44 4.36
CA ARG A 128 4.25 -2.01 4.82
C ARG A 128 3.51 -2.70 3.67
N HIS A 129 4.16 -3.71 3.09
CA HIS A 129 3.72 -4.31 1.83
C HIS A 129 2.38 -5.06 1.94
N GLU A 130 2.08 -5.69 3.08
CA GLU A 130 0.79 -6.35 3.28
C GLU A 130 -0.37 -5.35 3.26
N LEU A 131 -0.18 -4.15 3.82
CA LEU A 131 -1.20 -3.11 3.79
C LEU A 131 -1.37 -2.56 2.37
N ALA A 132 -0.27 -2.32 1.65
CA ALA A 132 -0.33 -1.86 0.27
C ALA A 132 -1.08 -2.87 -0.62
N GLU A 133 -0.78 -4.17 -0.50
CA GLU A 133 -1.47 -5.25 -1.22
C GLU A 133 -2.99 -5.22 -0.95
N ARG A 134 -3.40 -5.10 0.32
CA ARG A 134 -4.81 -5.07 0.71
C ARG A 134 -5.55 -3.87 0.14
N LEU A 135 -4.96 -2.68 0.21
CA LEU A 135 -5.57 -1.46 -0.34
C LEU A 135 -5.78 -1.57 -1.85
N LEU A 136 -4.82 -2.15 -2.57
CA LEU A 136 -4.92 -2.33 -4.02
C LEU A 136 -5.91 -3.44 -4.39
N PHE A 137 -5.96 -4.52 -3.60
CA PHE A 137 -6.99 -5.55 -3.73
C PHE A 137 -8.39 -4.97 -3.53
N LEU A 138 -8.59 -4.10 -2.54
CA LEU A 138 -9.85 -3.38 -2.35
C LEU A 138 -10.21 -2.56 -3.59
N GLY A 139 -9.30 -1.72 -4.06
CA GLY A 139 -9.55 -0.81 -5.18
C GLY A 139 -9.95 -1.52 -6.48
N TYR A 140 -9.33 -2.66 -6.77
CA TYR A 140 -9.57 -3.41 -8.01
C TYR A 140 -10.64 -4.50 -7.91
N CYS A 141 -10.64 -5.32 -6.84
CA CYS A 141 -11.53 -6.48 -6.75
C CYS A 141 -12.90 -6.16 -6.16
N LYS A 142 -12.98 -5.14 -5.30
CA LYS A 142 -14.21 -4.81 -4.56
C LYS A 142 -14.94 -3.61 -5.13
N PHE A 143 -14.19 -2.69 -5.76
CA PHE A 143 -14.75 -1.58 -6.52
C PHE A 143 -14.44 -1.76 -8.00
N LYS A 144 -15.31 -1.23 -8.86
CA LYS A 144 -14.99 -1.05 -10.28
C LYS A 144 -14.08 0.18 -10.39
N PRO A 145 -12.82 0.06 -10.83
CA PRO A 145 -11.96 1.22 -11.05
C PRO A 145 -12.53 2.13 -12.13
N SER A 146 -12.25 3.42 -12.03
CA SER A 146 -12.81 4.44 -12.93
C SER A 146 -12.29 4.34 -14.37
N SER A 147 -11.17 3.66 -14.60
CA SER A 147 -10.60 3.44 -15.93
C SER A 147 -9.81 2.14 -15.99
N ASP A 148 -9.60 1.59 -17.20
CA ASP A 148 -8.73 0.43 -17.38
C ASP A 148 -7.29 0.77 -16.97
N LEU A 149 -6.80 1.97 -17.28
CA LEU A 149 -5.47 2.42 -16.85
C LEU A 149 -5.29 2.28 -15.33
N LEU A 150 -6.19 2.83 -14.53
CA LEU A 150 -6.09 2.76 -13.07
C LEU A 150 -6.24 1.32 -12.55
N LYS A 151 -7.12 0.53 -13.19
CA LYS A 151 -7.25 -0.90 -12.90
C LYS A 151 -5.91 -1.62 -13.05
N ARG A 152 -5.23 -1.41 -14.18
CA ARG A 152 -3.92 -2.02 -14.49
C ARG A 152 -2.82 -1.55 -13.55
N GLU A 153 -2.81 -0.26 -13.19
CA GLU A 153 -1.88 0.27 -12.19
C GLU A 153 -2.09 -0.36 -10.81
N MET A 154 -3.34 -0.58 -10.40
CA MET A 154 -3.65 -1.28 -9.15
C MET A 154 -3.19 -2.74 -9.18
N ILE A 155 -3.39 -3.45 -10.30
CA ILE A 155 -2.92 -4.83 -10.47
C ILE A 155 -1.40 -4.91 -10.40
N ILE A 156 -0.67 -4.05 -11.13
CA ILE A 156 0.79 -4.01 -11.11
C ILE A 156 1.30 -3.64 -9.71
N GLY A 157 0.70 -2.63 -9.08
CA GLY A 157 1.07 -2.24 -7.72
C GLY A 157 0.88 -3.39 -6.72
N ARG A 158 -0.21 -4.16 -6.86
CA ARG A 158 -0.48 -5.33 -6.03
C ARG A 158 0.54 -6.43 -6.26
N ALA A 159 0.89 -6.70 -7.51
CA ALA A 159 1.92 -7.68 -7.86
C ALA A 159 3.28 -7.29 -7.27
N LYS A 160 3.66 -6.01 -7.36
CA LYS A 160 4.86 -5.48 -6.70
C LYS A 160 4.85 -5.69 -5.19
N ALA A 161 3.73 -5.40 -4.52
CA ALA A 161 3.59 -5.64 -3.09
C ALA A 161 3.70 -7.13 -2.73
N LEU A 162 3.14 -8.04 -3.54
CA LEU A 162 3.27 -9.49 -3.36
C LEU A 162 4.72 -9.97 -3.54
N ILE A 163 5.46 -9.44 -4.52
CA ILE A 163 6.88 -9.75 -4.68
C ILE A 163 7.68 -9.35 -3.44
N MET A 164 7.40 -8.18 -2.86
CA MET A 164 8.02 -7.72 -1.61
C MET A 164 7.67 -8.57 -0.38
N LEU A 165 6.66 -9.42 -0.49
CA LEU A 165 6.24 -10.37 0.55
C LEU A 165 6.74 -11.79 0.28
N ASP A 166 7.70 -11.96 -0.64
CA ASP A 166 8.18 -13.25 -1.12
C ASP A 166 7.09 -14.14 -1.75
N LYS A 167 6.05 -13.54 -2.33
CA LYS A 167 4.91 -14.22 -2.97
C LYS A 167 4.90 -14.03 -4.49
N LEU A 168 6.02 -14.37 -5.13
CA LEU A 168 6.16 -14.22 -6.59
C LEU A 168 5.11 -15.02 -7.37
N ASP A 169 4.83 -16.26 -6.96
CA ASP A 169 3.83 -17.11 -7.65
C ASP A 169 2.43 -16.47 -7.65
N ASP A 170 2.02 -15.87 -6.53
CA ASP A 170 0.77 -15.13 -6.44
C ASP A 170 0.79 -13.88 -7.32
N ALA A 171 1.93 -13.17 -7.38
CA ALA A 171 2.10 -12.01 -8.25
C ALA A 171 1.97 -12.39 -9.73
N GLN A 172 2.60 -13.48 -10.16
CA GLN A 172 2.52 -13.98 -11.54
C GLN A 172 1.10 -14.45 -11.88
N LYS A 173 0.43 -15.13 -10.95
CA LYS A 173 -0.96 -15.57 -11.11
C LYS A 173 -1.88 -14.38 -11.41
N ILE A 174 -1.84 -13.32 -10.60
CA ILE A 174 -2.71 -12.16 -10.83
C ILE A 174 -2.38 -11.42 -12.13
N ILE A 175 -1.13 -11.43 -12.57
CA ILE A 175 -0.74 -10.84 -13.86
C ILE A 175 -1.31 -11.68 -15.02
N ASN A 176 -1.28 -13.02 -14.91
CA ASN A 176 -1.78 -13.92 -15.96
C ASN A 176 -3.30 -14.00 -16.07
N GLU A 177 -4.05 -13.60 -15.03
CA GLU A 177 -5.53 -13.48 -15.07
C GLU A 177 -6.02 -12.34 -15.99
N HIS A 178 -5.11 -11.62 -16.61
CA HIS A 178 -5.38 -10.38 -17.31
C HIS A 178 -4.78 -10.35 -18.71
N ASP A 179 -5.56 -9.85 -19.68
CA ASP A 179 -5.05 -9.51 -21.01
C ASP A 179 -4.37 -8.12 -20.96
N TRP A 180 -3.16 -8.04 -21.51
CA TRP A 180 -2.30 -6.86 -21.55
C TRP A 180 -2.00 -6.39 -22.98
N THR A 181 -2.56 -7.05 -24.00
CA THR A 181 -2.27 -6.77 -25.42
C THR A 181 -2.55 -5.31 -25.81
N SER A 182 -3.58 -4.71 -25.21
CA SER A 182 -3.98 -3.31 -25.41
C SER A 182 -3.41 -2.32 -24.39
N SER A 183 -2.54 -2.78 -23.48
CA SER A 183 -1.95 -1.93 -22.46
C SER A 183 -0.81 -1.06 -23.01
N ASN A 184 -0.56 0.07 -22.35
CA ASN A 184 0.55 0.94 -22.72
C ASN A 184 1.92 0.25 -22.53
N THR A 185 2.95 0.83 -23.13
CA THR A 185 4.34 0.32 -23.11
C THR A 185 4.80 -0.01 -21.69
N ARG A 186 4.60 0.92 -20.75
CA ARG A 186 4.98 0.77 -19.34
C ARG A 186 4.35 -0.47 -18.69
N MET A 187 3.05 -0.71 -18.90
CA MET A 187 2.34 -1.85 -18.35
C MET A 187 2.80 -3.17 -18.96
N ARG A 188 3.07 -3.20 -20.26
CA ARG A 188 3.59 -4.38 -20.96
C ARG A 188 4.97 -4.79 -20.44
N ILE A 189 5.84 -3.80 -20.17
CA ILE A 189 7.15 -4.02 -19.55
C ILE A 189 6.99 -4.61 -18.14
N TYR A 190 6.11 -4.03 -17.33
CA TYR A 190 5.85 -4.57 -15.99
C TYR A 190 5.34 -6.00 -16.00
N ARG A 191 4.42 -6.33 -16.91
CA ARG A 191 3.94 -7.70 -17.10
C ARG A 191 5.12 -8.64 -17.40
N GLN A 192 5.92 -8.33 -18.42
CA GLN A 192 7.06 -9.17 -18.81
C GLN A 192 8.07 -9.32 -17.66
N ALA A 193 8.38 -8.23 -16.96
CA ALA A 193 9.30 -8.25 -15.83
C ALA A 193 8.84 -9.16 -14.68
N ILE A 194 7.56 -9.05 -14.29
CA ILE A 194 7.01 -9.89 -13.21
C ILE A 194 6.99 -11.37 -13.61
N LEU A 195 6.69 -11.65 -14.88
CA LEU A 195 6.68 -13.02 -15.41
C LEU A 195 8.08 -13.57 -15.74
N GLY A 196 9.13 -12.74 -15.68
CA GLY A 196 10.49 -13.13 -16.07
C GLY A 196 10.67 -13.39 -17.57
N GLU A 197 9.83 -12.78 -18.42
CA GLU A 197 9.88 -12.94 -19.87
C GLU A 197 10.84 -11.91 -20.49
N GLU A 198 11.95 -12.36 -21.08
CA GLU A 198 12.91 -11.46 -21.76
C GLU A 198 12.59 -11.24 -23.24
N ALA A 199 11.78 -12.11 -23.85
CA ALA A 199 11.50 -12.05 -25.27
C ALA A 199 10.79 -10.74 -25.65
N GLY A 200 11.43 -9.94 -26.50
CA GLY A 200 10.88 -8.68 -27.00
C GLY A 200 10.84 -7.52 -26.00
N ILE A 201 11.42 -7.69 -24.79
CA ILE A 201 11.43 -6.61 -23.80
C ILE A 201 12.33 -5.44 -24.22
N GLU A 202 13.40 -5.70 -24.99
CA GLU A 202 14.36 -4.68 -25.43
C GLU A 202 13.69 -3.56 -26.25
N ASP A 203 12.82 -3.91 -27.18
CA ASP A 203 12.11 -2.94 -28.00
C ASP A 203 11.13 -2.11 -27.17
N LEU A 204 10.49 -2.73 -26.18
CA LEU A 204 9.65 -2.00 -25.23
C LEU A 204 10.49 -1.03 -24.38
N ILE A 205 11.68 -1.44 -23.93
CA ILE A 205 12.58 -0.56 -23.18
C ILE A 205 13.00 0.65 -24.04
N LYS A 206 13.35 0.44 -25.32
CA LYS A 206 13.66 1.53 -26.27
C LYS A 206 12.50 2.51 -26.40
N ILE A 207 11.28 2.01 -26.60
CA ILE A 207 10.06 2.83 -26.68
C ILE A 207 9.85 3.58 -25.36
N SER A 208 10.00 2.90 -24.21
CA SER A 208 9.80 3.52 -22.89
C SER A 208 10.76 4.69 -22.63
N LYS A 209 12.00 4.61 -23.13
CA LYS A 209 12.97 5.70 -23.06
C LYS A 209 12.53 6.88 -23.91
N MET A 210 12.04 6.64 -25.14
CA MET A 210 11.55 7.70 -26.03
C MET A 210 10.32 8.41 -25.45
N GLU A 211 9.41 7.65 -24.83
CA GLU A 211 8.22 8.16 -24.16
C GLU A 211 8.50 8.77 -22.78
N ASN A 212 9.72 8.60 -22.25
CA ASN A 212 10.08 8.89 -20.87
C ASN A 212 9.10 8.25 -19.86
N SER A 213 8.63 7.04 -20.15
CA SER A 213 7.58 6.36 -19.39
C SER A 213 8.10 5.49 -18.25
N ILE A 214 9.39 5.08 -18.27
CA ILE A 214 10.09 4.41 -17.17
C ILE A 214 11.53 4.95 -17.12
N THR A 215 12.00 5.35 -15.93
CA THR A 215 13.36 5.85 -15.74
C THR A 215 14.34 4.70 -15.46
N LEU A 216 15.65 4.93 -15.65
CA LEU A 216 16.68 3.95 -15.28
C LEU A 216 16.62 3.60 -13.78
N ASP A 217 16.38 4.59 -12.93
CA ASP A 217 16.17 4.41 -11.49
C ASP A 217 15.00 3.48 -11.19
N GLU A 218 13.91 3.58 -11.95
CA GLU A 218 12.76 2.71 -11.77
C GLU A 218 13.01 1.26 -12.21
N TYR A 219 13.79 1.05 -13.30
CA TYR A 219 14.28 -0.28 -13.67
C TYR A 219 15.17 -0.88 -12.59
N ALA A 220 15.97 -0.05 -11.91
CA ALA A 220 16.89 -0.45 -10.87
C ALA A 220 16.20 -0.81 -9.55
N SER A 221 15.22 0.02 -9.15
CA SER A 221 14.65 -0.01 -7.80
C SER A 221 13.30 -0.71 -7.72
N SER A 222 12.57 -0.85 -8.84
CA SER A 222 11.23 -1.44 -8.76
C SER A 222 11.31 -2.96 -8.54
N PRO A 223 10.57 -3.50 -7.54
CA PRO A 223 10.59 -4.94 -7.26
C PRO A 223 10.04 -5.80 -8.39
N ALA A 224 9.29 -5.22 -9.33
CA ALA A 224 8.83 -5.94 -10.51
C ALA A 224 9.97 -6.49 -11.38
N PHE A 225 11.16 -5.88 -11.33
CA PHE A 225 12.31 -6.29 -12.14
C PHE A 225 13.24 -7.27 -11.42
N SER A 226 12.91 -7.73 -10.20
CA SER A 226 13.80 -8.60 -9.41
C SER A 226 14.18 -9.91 -10.11
N ASN A 227 13.27 -10.48 -10.90
CA ASN A 227 13.56 -11.68 -11.69
C ASN A 227 14.49 -11.41 -12.87
N LEU A 228 14.37 -10.24 -13.51
CA LEU A 228 15.16 -9.85 -14.67
C LEU A 228 16.51 -9.23 -14.29
N SER A 229 16.63 -8.61 -13.11
CA SER A 229 17.85 -7.90 -12.69
C SER A 229 19.05 -8.85 -12.50
N LEU A 230 18.80 -10.14 -12.30
CA LEU A 230 19.82 -11.19 -12.24
C LEU A 230 20.33 -11.63 -13.63
N SER A 231 19.60 -11.26 -14.70
CA SER A 231 19.97 -11.63 -16.06
C SER A 231 21.10 -10.74 -16.60
N PRO A 232 22.21 -11.33 -17.05
CA PRO A 232 23.25 -10.60 -17.78
C PRO A 232 22.71 -9.95 -19.06
N THR A 233 21.75 -10.62 -19.72
CA THR A 233 21.13 -10.14 -20.95
C THR A 233 20.35 -8.85 -20.68
N PHE A 234 19.47 -8.85 -19.69
CA PHE A 234 18.69 -7.67 -19.30
C PHE A 234 19.59 -6.49 -18.90
N SER A 235 20.66 -6.75 -18.13
CA SER A 235 21.65 -5.74 -17.77
C SER A 235 22.34 -5.13 -19.00
N SER A 236 22.65 -5.96 -20.01
CA SER A 236 23.24 -5.48 -21.27
C SER A 236 22.26 -4.63 -22.07
N MET A 237 20.98 -5.02 -22.12
CA MET A 237 19.92 -4.25 -22.78
C MET A 237 19.79 -2.85 -22.17
N LEU A 238 19.71 -2.75 -20.83
CA LEU A 238 19.62 -1.45 -20.16
C LEU A 238 20.84 -0.56 -20.44
N ARG A 239 22.06 -1.12 -20.45
CA ARG A 239 23.28 -0.38 -20.82
C ARG A 239 23.22 0.15 -22.25
N SER A 240 22.83 -0.71 -23.21
CA SER A 240 22.67 -0.34 -24.62
C SER A 240 21.65 0.79 -24.80
N VAL A 241 20.48 0.69 -24.15
CA VAL A 241 19.40 1.65 -24.32
C VAL A 241 19.65 2.96 -23.58
N PHE A 242 20.12 2.94 -22.34
CA PHE A 242 20.30 4.14 -21.52
C PHE A 242 21.71 4.76 -21.60
N GLY A 243 22.68 4.08 -22.22
CA GLY A 243 23.98 4.64 -22.57
C GLY A 243 24.94 4.84 -21.39
N ALA A 244 24.74 4.13 -20.27
CA ALA A 244 25.60 4.31 -19.11
C ALA A 244 26.98 3.66 -19.33
N ALA A 245 27.95 4.48 -19.73
CA ALA A 245 29.34 4.27 -19.36
C ALA A 245 29.43 4.16 -17.83
N ASP A 246 29.98 3.04 -17.36
CA ASP A 246 30.65 2.79 -16.09
C ASP A 246 29.97 3.05 -14.72
N GLN A 247 28.80 3.68 -14.62
CA GLN A 247 28.13 3.86 -13.30
C GLN A 247 26.96 2.89 -13.04
N ALA A 248 26.16 2.54 -14.06
CA ALA A 248 24.91 1.81 -13.86
C ALA A 248 25.09 0.35 -13.38
N GLY A 249 26.19 -0.32 -13.73
CA GLY A 249 26.44 -1.71 -13.30
C GLY A 249 26.91 -1.83 -11.84
N ALA A 250 27.66 -0.83 -11.36
CA ALA A 250 28.09 -0.71 -9.97
C ALA A 250 26.96 -0.20 -9.08
N ASP A 251 26.14 0.74 -9.58
CA ASP A 251 24.98 1.28 -8.89
C ASP A 251 23.83 0.28 -8.83
N LEU A 252 23.54 -0.51 -9.87
CA LEU A 252 22.46 -1.50 -9.81
C LEU A 252 22.69 -2.54 -8.72
N LYS A 253 23.92 -3.08 -8.60
CA LYS A 253 24.27 -4.04 -7.55
C LYS A 253 24.37 -3.40 -6.16
N SER A 254 24.91 -2.18 -6.05
CA SER A 254 25.02 -1.49 -4.76
C SER A 254 23.65 -1.00 -4.25
N ILE A 255 22.78 -0.52 -5.13
CA ILE A 255 21.39 -0.15 -4.84
C ILE A 255 20.58 -1.40 -4.47
N PHE A 256 20.73 -2.52 -5.19
CA PHE A 256 20.09 -3.78 -4.80
C PHE A 256 20.58 -4.26 -3.42
N HIS A 257 21.88 -4.22 -3.16
CA HIS A 257 22.45 -4.64 -1.88
C HIS A 257 22.08 -3.70 -0.73
N ASN A 258 21.99 -2.39 -0.95
CA ASN A 258 21.62 -1.40 0.06
C ASN A 258 20.11 -1.36 0.35
N MET A 259 19.25 -1.72 -0.62
CA MET A 259 17.81 -1.89 -0.37
C MET A 259 17.46 -3.24 0.27
N TYR A 260 18.33 -4.25 0.12
CA TYR A 260 18.19 -5.58 0.72
C TYR A 260 19.48 -5.97 1.49
N PRO A 261 19.79 -5.30 2.62
CA PRO A 261 21.05 -5.48 3.34
C PRO A 261 21.16 -6.84 4.05
N ASP A 262 20.02 -7.48 4.37
CA ASP A 262 19.98 -8.80 4.97
C ASP A 262 19.96 -9.87 3.87
N GLY A 263 21.13 -10.45 3.60
CA GLY A 263 21.35 -11.52 2.63
C GLY A 263 20.54 -12.82 2.84
N ASP A 264 19.66 -12.87 3.84
CA ASP A 264 18.79 -14.02 4.15
C ASP A 264 17.33 -13.87 3.64
N ASN A 265 16.93 -12.67 3.18
CA ASN A 265 15.57 -12.38 2.66
C ASN A 265 15.56 -12.01 1.17
N ASN A 266 16.53 -12.52 0.39
CA ASN A 266 16.48 -12.49 -1.07
C ASN A 266 15.57 -13.62 -1.58
N PRO A 267 14.42 -13.36 -2.23
CA PRO A 267 13.58 -14.40 -2.82
C PRO A 267 14.29 -15.22 -3.91
N ALA A 268 15.27 -14.63 -4.60
CA ALA A 268 16.08 -15.33 -5.60
C ALA A 268 17.28 -16.09 -5.00
N GLY A 269 17.64 -15.82 -3.75
CA GLY A 269 18.76 -16.45 -3.05
C GLY A 269 18.41 -17.81 -2.43
N LYS A 270 17.15 -18.06 -2.08
CA LYS A 270 16.75 -19.34 -1.44
C LYS A 270 16.78 -20.55 -2.38
N ALA A 271 16.90 -20.34 -3.69
CA ALA A 271 17.08 -21.42 -4.67
C ALA A 271 18.55 -21.89 -4.81
N ALA A 272 19.53 -21.16 -4.27
CA ALA A 272 20.93 -21.51 -4.37
C ALA A 272 21.68 -21.25 -3.06
N VAL A 273 22.35 -22.29 -2.55
CA VAL A 273 23.33 -22.27 -1.45
C VAL A 273 22.75 -22.55 -0.04
N LYS A 274 22.73 -23.85 0.31
CA LYS A 274 22.96 -24.30 1.69
C LYS A 274 24.43 -24.05 2.03
N GLN A 275 24.74 -23.07 2.89
CA GLN A 275 25.88 -23.14 3.82
C GLN A 275 25.74 -22.08 4.93
N LYS A 276 26.06 -22.50 6.17
CA LYS A 276 25.83 -21.78 7.44
C LYS A 276 26.88 -20.70 7.75
N LEU A 277 26.48 -19.72 8.57
CA LEU A 277 27.19 -18.93 9.63
C LEU A 277 27.18 -17.39 9.41
N PRO A 278 27.34 -16.55 10.46
CA PRO A 278 26.46 -16.30 11.60
C PRO A 278 26.00 -14.81 11.67
N THR A 279 24.89 -14.56 12.37
CA THR A 279 24.25 -13.24 12.54
C THR A 279 25.02 -12.29 13.47
N ASN A 280 25.11 -11.00 13.12
CA ASN A 280 25.34 -9.90 14.07
C ASN A 280 24.52 -8.66 13.67
N GLY A 281 23.71 -8.17 14.60
CA GLY A 281 22.72 -7.13 14.37
C GLY A 281 23.21 -5.70 14.54
N ARG A 282 22.48 -4.76 13.91
CA ARG A 282 22.32 -3.37 14.35
C ARG A 282 21.12 -2.75 13.62
N SER A 283 20.09 -2.34 14.39
CA SER A 283 18.94 -1.60 13.85
C SER A 283 19.27 -0.10 13.76
N SER A 284 19.16 0.50 12.58
CA SER A 284 19.12 1.96 12.42
C SER A 284 17.68 2.47 12.52
N LYS A 285 17.42 3.31 13.51
CA LYS A 285 16.15 4.05 13.67
C LYS A 285 15.96 5.05 12.52
N ILE A 286 14.78 5.07 11.92
CA ILE A 286 14.30 6.16 11.08
C ILE A 286 13.20 6.86 11.89
N ASP A 287 13.47 8.06 12.37
CA ASP A 287 12.47 8.92 13.01
C ASP A 287 11.60 9.54 11.91
N ILE A 288 10.31 9.19 11.90
CA ILE A 288 9.30 9.78 11.02
C ILE A 288 8.59 10.89 11.80
N ASP A 289 8.78 12.12 11.36
CA ASP A 289 8.15 13.30 11.93
C ASP A 289 6.66 13.35 11.54
N ALA A 290 5.79 12.93 12.46
CA ALA A 290 4.35 12.92 12.28
C ALA A 290 3.74 14.32 12.13
N GLU A 291 4.36 15.37 12.67
CA GLU A 291 3.89 16.75 12.53
C GLU A 291 4.09 17.25 11.09
N ALA A 292 5.22 16.90 10.48
CA ALA A 292 5.49 17.25 9.08
C ALA A 292 4.46 16.64 8.11
N ILE A 293 3.97 15.43 8.39
CA ILE A 293 2.97 14.73 7.57
C ILE A 293 1.59 15.40 7.69
N VAL A 294 1.20 15.80 8.91
CA VAL A 294 -0.06 16.49 9.16
C VAL A 294 -0.05 17.89 8.53
N ASP A 295 1.06 18.62 8.64
CA ASP A 295 1.20 19.95 8.02
C ASP A 295 1.16 19.89 6.49
N ALA A 296 1.83 18.91 5.88
CA ALA A 296 1.76 18.68 4.43
C ALA A 296 0.33 18.36 3.96
N SER A 297 -0.40 17.55 4.72
CA SER A 297 -1.79 17.18 4.41
C SER A 297 -2.73 18.39 4.48
N ASN A 298 -2.56 19.24 5.49
CA ASN A 298 -3.35 20.47 5.66
C ASN A 298 -3.08 21.48 4.52
N LYS A 299 -1.81 21.66 4.14
CA LYS A 299 -1.44 22.54 3.01
C LYS A 299 -2.05 22.09 1.68
N ILE A 300 -2.12 20.78 1.44
CA ILE A 300 -2.77 20.22 0.24
C ILE A 300 -4.29 20.48 0.28
N MET A 301 -4.93 20.36 1.44
CA MET A 301 -6.36 20.60 1.60
C MET A 301 -6.72 22.08 1.38
N GLU A 302 -5.93 23.01 1.93
CA GLU A 302 -6.11 24.45 1.72
C GLU A 302 -5.91 24.86 0.26
N ALA A 303 -4.92 24.28 -0.43
CA ALA A 303 -4.67 24.55 -1.83
C ALA A 303 -5.88 24.13 -2.70
N LYS A 304 -6.48 22.97 -2.41
CA LYS A 304 -7.68 22.50 -3.11
C LYS A 304 -8.89 23.40 -2.86
N LEU A 305 -9.11 23.85 -1.62
CA LEU A 305 -10.21 24.77 -1.29
C LEU A 305 -10.06 26.13 -2.02
N LYS A 306 -8.84 26.66 -2.14
CA LYS A 306 -8.56 27.90 -2.88
C LYS A 306 -8.81 27.75 -4.39
N VAL A 307 -8.51 26.59 -4.97
CA VAL A 307 -8.78 26.30 -6.39
C VAL A 307 -10.29 26.20 -6.65
N THR A 308 -11.03 25.50 -5.77
CA THR A 308 -12.50 25.37 -5.89
C THR A 308 -13.21 26.72 -5.73
N ALA A 309 -12.77 27.57 -4.80
CA ALA A 309 -13.30 28.91 -4.61
C ALA A 309 -13.00 29.87 -5.79
N ARG A 310 -11.88 29.68 -6.50
CA ARG A 310 -11.57 30.44 -7.73
C ARG A 310 -12.42 30.00 -8.92
N ARG A 311 -12.75 28.71 -9.00
CA ARG A 311 -13.64 28.18 -10.06
C ARG A 311 -15.09 28.67 -9.88
N SER A 312 -15.60 28.72 -8.65
CA SER A 312 -16.96 29.22 -8.39
C SER A 312 -17.14 30.72 -8.66
N ARG A 313 -16.11 31.55 -8.41
CA ARG A 313 -16.12 32.98 -8.76
C ARG A 313 -16.07 33.27 -10.26
N LYS A 314 -15.43 32.40 -11.05
CA LYS A 314 -15.42 32.53 -12.52
C LYS A 314 -16.75 32.13 -13.15
N SER A 315 -17.49 31.18 -12.57
CA SER A 315 -18.83 30.80 -13.08
C SER A 315 -19.92 31.84 -12.78
N SER A 316 -19.74 32.68 -11.75
CA SER A 316 -20.70 33.75 -11.41
C SER A 316 -20.47 35.07 -12.15
N GLY A 317 -19.33 35.24 -12.84
CA GLY A 317 -18.96 36.47 -13.55
C GLY A 317 -19.35 36.51 -15.03
N ASN A 318 -19.97 35.47 -15.57
CA ASN A 318 -20.31 35.35 -17.00
C ASN A 318 -21.83 35.38 -17.27
N LYS A 319 -22.60 35.98 -16.36
CA LYS A 319 -24.01 36.35 -16.56
C LYS A 319 -24.12 37.87 -16.40
N GLY A 320 -23.81 38.58 -17.48
CA GLY A 320 -23.97 40.02 -17.64
C GLY A 320 -24.06 40.30 -19.12
#